data_AF-A0A5J5KVA4-F1
#
_entry.id   AF-A0A5J5KVA4-F1
#
_cell.length_a   1.000
_cell.length_b   1.000
_cell.length_c   1.000
_cell.angle_alpha   90.00
_cell.angle_beta   90.00
_cell.angle_gamma   90.00
#
_symmetry.space_group_name_H-M   'P 1'
#
loop_
_entity.id
_entity.type
_entity.pdbx_description
1 polymer ?
#
loop_
_entity_poly.entity_id
_entity_poly.type
_entity_poly.pdbx_seq_one_letter_code
_entity_poly.pdbx_strand_id
1 'polypeptide(L)'
;QLVINVVGAMERQSLHPLAAAITQDLEPEITEKLTEIEVTDVPGWGVQAIYREGNWQVGKAGFVGKEAAAAFSNGAFERLASEGKTIVYVAKDGVIQAMFALKDTC
;
A
#
# COMPACT_ATOMS: atom_id res chain seq x y z
N GLN A 1 -3.05 12.11 6.01
CA GLN A 1 -3.74 12.30 4.71
C GLN A 1 -2.90 12.02 3.46
N LEU A 2 -1.64 12.47 3.35
CA LEU A 2 -0.85 12.31 2.10
C LEU A 2 -0.72 10.87 1.61
N VAL A 3 -0.51 9.91 2.51
CA VAL A 3 -0.38 8.48 2.19
C VAL A 3 -1.61 7.94 1.45
N ILE A 4 -2.81 8.30 1.90
CA ILE A 4 -4.08 7.86 1.31
C ILE A 4 -4.26 8.41 -0.11
N ASN A 5 -3.91 9.70 -0.32
CA ASN A 5 -4.01 10.32 -1.64
C ASN A 5 -3.01 9.71 -2.64
N VAL A 6 -1.79 9.39 -2.18
CA VAL A 6 -0.76 8.75 -3.02
C VAL A 6 -1.15 7.32 -3.37
N VAL A 7 -1.55 6.52 -2.37
CA VAL A 7 -2.04 5.16 -2.59
C VAL A 7 -3.23 5.17 -3.54
N GLY A 8 -4.25 6.00 -3.27
CA GLY A 8 -5.44 6.08 -4.13
C GLY A 8 -5.14 6.48 -5.57
N ALA A 9 -4.09 7.27 -5.81
CA ALA A 9 -3.64 7.61 -7.16
C ALA A 9 -2.81 6.49 -7.82
N MET A 10 -1.95 5.82 -7.05
CA MET A 10 -1.17 4.68 -7.53
C MET A 10 -2.10 3.52 -7.95
N GLU A 11 -3.07 3.23 -7.11
CA GLU A 11 -4.03 2.15 -7.32
C GLU A 11 -4.93 2.40 -8.55
N ARG A 12 -5.33 3.66 -8.81
CA ARG A 12 -6.11 4.01 -10.02
C ARG A 12 -5.37 3.73 -11.33
N GLN A 13 -4.04 3.78 -11.34
CA GLN A 13 -3.23 3.49 -12.53
C GLN A 13 -2.79 2.02 -12.66
N SER A 14 -2.75 1.29 -11.55
CA SER A 14 -2.10 -0.02 -11.47
C SER A 14 -2.93 -1.18 -12.05
N LEU A 15 -4.26 -1.06 -12.21
CA LEU A 15 -5.17 -2.13 -12.68
C LEU A 15 -5.17 -3.42 -11.82
N HIS A 16 -4.53 -3.44 -10.64
CA HIS A 16 -4.47 -4.63 -9.78
C HIS A 16 -5.81 -4.91 -9.06
N PRO A 17 -6.25 -6.19 -8.93
CA PRO A 17 -7.49 -6.51 -8.22
C PRO A 17 -7.45 -6.18 -6.73
N LEU A 18 -6.25 -6.23 -6.11
CA LEU A 18 -6.03 -5.82 -4.73
C LEU A 18 -6.30 -4.32 -4.50
N ALA A 19 -6.12 -3.53 -5.56
CA ALA A 19 -6.21 -2.07 -5.57
C ALA A 19 -7.64 -1.57 -5.36
N ALA A 20 -8.63 -2.30 -5.88
CA ALA A 20 -10.02 -1.87 -5.92
C ALA A 20 -10.63 -1.82 -4.50
N ALA A 21 -10.35 -2.82 -3.66
CA ALA A 21 -10.83 -2.85 -2.28
C ALA A 21 -10.25 -1.68 -1.46
N ILE A 22 -8.96 -1.37 -1.65
CA ILE A 22 -8.30 -0.24 -0.99
C ILE A 22 -8.88 1.09 -1.47
N THR A 23 -9.02 1.29 -2.78
CA THR A 23 -9.54 2.56 -3.32
C THR A 23 -10.99 2.79 -2.96
N GLN A 24 -11.83 1.76 -2.94
CA GLN A 24 -13.26 1.91 -2.65
C GLN A 24 -13.51 2.32 -1.19
N ASP A 25 -12.77 1.72 -0.25
CA ASP A 25 -12.88 2.06 1.17
C ASP A 25 -12.19 3.40 1.50
N LEU A 26 -11.13 3.75 0.77
CA LEU A 26 -10.40 5.01 0.98
C LEU A 26 -10.96 6.21 0.21
N GLU A 27 -11.84 6.01 -0.77
CA GLU A 27 -12.45 7.10 -1.56
C GLU A 27 -13.06 8.24 -0.72
N PRO A 28 -13.79 7.99 0.38
CA PRO A 28 -14.27 9.07 1.25
C PRO A 28 -13.16 9.79 2.02
N GLU A 29 -11.98 9.19 2.18
CA GLU A 29 -10.82 9.77 2.87
C GLU A 29 -9.85 10.49 1.90
N ILE A 30 -10.01 10.32 0.59
CA ILE A 30 -9.21 11.00 -0.43
C ILE A 30 -9.63 12.47 -0.48
N THR A 31 -8.76 13.35 0.02
CA THR A 31 -9.00 14.79 0.01
C THR A 31 -8.49 15.46 -1.27
N GLU A 32 -7.59 14.80 -2.00
CA GLU A 32 -6.97 15.33 -3.21
C GLU A 32 -6.79 14.21 -4.23
N LYS A 33 -7.34 14.40 -5.44
CA LYS A 33 -7.16 13.45 -6.54
C LYS A 33 -5.86 13.76 -7.26
N LEU A 34 -4.80 13.02 -6.95
CA LEU A 34 -3.56 13.09 -7.71
C LEU A 34 -3.76 12.34 -9.03
N THR A 35 -3.60 13.04 -10.15
CA THR A 35 -3.81 12.50 -11.50
C THR A 35 -2.50 12.21 -12.24
N GLU A 36 -1.38 12.71 -11.73
CA GLU A 36 -0.05 12.64 -12.36
C GLU A 36 0.95 11.94 -11.44
N ILE A 37 0.73 10.66 -11.19
CA ILE A 37 1.74 9.78 -10.60
C ILE A 37 2.09 8.74 -11.64
N GLU A 38 3.37 8.49 -11.91
CA GLU A 38 3.78 7.37 -12.75
C GLU A 38 3.94 6.13 -11.87
N VAL A 39 3.10 5.12 -12.12
CA VAL A 39 3.14 3.85 -11.39
C VAL A 39 3.85 2.80 -12.23
N THR A 40 4.80 2.11 -11.60
CA THR A 40 5.45 0.92 -12.14
C THR A 40 5.01 -0.29 -11.35
N ASP A 41 4.41 -1.26 -12.04
CA ASP A 41 4.09 -2.56 -11.47
C ASP A 41 5.37 -3.43 -11.37
N VAL A 42 5.54 -4.10 -10.23
CA VAL A 42 6.63 -5.02 -9.95
C VAL A 42 6.02 -6.41 -9.69
N PRO A 43 5.94 -7.27 -10.73
CA PRO A 43 5.26 -8.55 -10.65
C PRO A 43 5.72 -9.41 -9.48
N GLY A 44 4.76 -9.88 -8.68
CA GLY A 44 5.01 -10.73 -7.51
C GLY A 44 5.36 -9.97 -6.22
N TRP A 45 5.62 -8.66 -6.29
CA TRP A 45 6.02 -7.84 -5.14
C TRP A 45 5.01 -6.75 -4.78
N GLY A 46 4.53 -5.99 -5.78
CA GLY A 46 3.64 -4.85 -5.59
C GLY A 46 3.88 -3.77 -6.64
N VAL A 47 3.60 -2.51 -6.31
CA VAL A 47 3.74 -1.36 -7.21
C VAL A 47 4.61 -0.27 -6.58
N GLN A 48 5.33 0.47 -7.42
CA GLN A 48 6.14 1.61 -7.00
C GLN A 48 5.83 2.86 -7.80
N ALA A 49 6.09 4.02 -7.22
CA ALA A 49 5.89 5.31 -7.88
C ALA A 49 6.83 6.37 -7.31
N ILE A 50 7.19 7.35 -8.14
CA ILE A 50 7.90 8.54 -7.69
C ILE A 50 6.91 9.68 -7.53
N TYR A 51 6.81 10.23 -6.32
CA TYR A 51 5.93 11.36 -6.04
C TYR A 51 6.55 12.31 -5.01
N ARG A 52 6.60 13.61 -5.34
CA ARG A 52 7.26 14.67 -4.56
C ARG A 52 8.70 14.28 -4.14
N GLU A 53 9.49 13.86 -5.12
CA GLU A 53 10.90 13.45 -4.95
C GLU A 53 11.13 12.26 -4.02
N GLY A 54 10.07 11.57 -3.57
CA GLY A 54 10.16 10.36 -2.77
C GLY A 54 9.78 9.12 -3.57
N ASN A 55 10.46 8.01 -3.29
CA ASN A 55 10.10 6.70 -3.83
C ASN A 55 9.06 6.05 -2.93
N TRP A 56 7.85 5.86 -3.47
CA TRP A 56 6.75 5.20 -2.81
C TRP A 56 6.65 3.75 -3.28
N GLN A 57 6.53 2.83 -2.33
CA GLN A 57 6.42 1.40 -2.58
C GLN A 57 5.20 0.87 -1.85
N VAL A 58 4.32 0.19 -2.57
CA VAL A 58 3.12 -0.46 -2.03
C VAL A 58 3.19 -1.93 -2.35
N GLY A 59 3.23 -2.81 -1.35
CA GLY A 59 3.35 -4.24 -1.60
C GLY A 59 3.54 -5.10 -0.36
N LYS A 60 4.01 -6.33 -0.56
CA LYS A 60 4.23 -7.29 0.53
C LYS A 60 5.38 -6.85 1.45
N ALA A 61 5.46 -7.44 2.65
CA ALA A 61 6.55 -7.19 3.61
C ALA A 61 7.96 -7.33 3.00
N GLY A 62 8.14 -8.25 2.05
CA GLY A 62 9.41 -8.42 1.34
C GLY A 62 9.81 -7.25 0.45
N PHE A 63 8.84 -6.46 -0.03
CA PHE A 63 9.06 -5.35 -0.95
C PHE A 63 9.49 -4.07 -0.22
N VAL A 64 8.90 -3.82 0.95
CA VAL A 64 9.20 -2.65 1.79
C VAL A 64 10.32 -2.89 2.82
N GLY A 65 10.76 -4.14 2.96
CA GLY A 65 11.75 -4.58 3.95
C GLY A 65 11.13 -5.43 5.06
N LYS A 66 11.54 -6.70 5.15
CA LYS A 66 10.92 -7.70 6.05
C LYS A 66 11.03 -7.34 7.52
N GLU A 67 12.19 -6.86 7.96
CA GLU A 67 12.46 -6.52 9.35
C GLU A 67 11.62 -5.32 9.81
N ALA A 68 11.59 -4.26 9.00
CA ALA A 68 10.76 -3.09 9.24
C ALA A 68 9.27 -3.47 9.26
N ALA A 69 8.83 -4.30 8.32
CA ALA A 69 7.44 -4.74 8.22
C ALA A 69 7.01 -5.62 9.41
N ALA A 70 7.90 -6.48 9.90
CA ALA A 70 7.66 -7.33 11.08
C ALA A 70 7.60 -6.50 12.38
N ALA A 71 8.43 -5.46 12.49
CA ALA A 71 8.42 -4.57 13.66
C ALA A 71 7.28 -3.53 13.61
N PHE A 72 6.73 -3.25 12.44
CA PHE A 72 5.71 -2.21 12.25
C PHE A 72 4.43 -2.51 13.04
N SER A 73 3.85 -1.47 13.66
CA SER A 73 2.62 -1.55 14.45
C SER A 73 2.66 -2.66 15.51
N ASN A 74 3.76 -2.76 16.27
CA ASN A 74 3.98 -3.77 17.32
C ASN A 74 3.78 -5.22 16.84
N GLY A 75 4.17 -5.54 15.61
CA GLY A 75 4.02 -6.89 15.07
C GLY A 75 2.58 -7.25 14.68
N ALA A 76 1.74 -6.25 14.39
CA ALA A 76 0.35 -6.46 13.96
C ALA A 76 0.22 -7.37 12.73
N PHE A 77 1.29 -7.52 11.94
CA PHE A 77 1.35 -8.46 10.81
C PHE A 77 0.93 -9.87 11.21
N GLU A 78 1.54 -10.46 12.24
CA GLU A 78 1.28 -11.86 12.61
C GLU A 78 -0.17 -12.05 13.04
N ARG A 79 -0.69 -11.11 13.83
CA ARG A 79 -2.07 -11.11 14.26
C ARG A 79 -3.02 -11.05 13.06
N LEU A 80 -2.86 -10.05 12.19
CA LEU A 80 -3.80 -9.84 11.09
C LEU A 80 -3.67 -10.93 10.02
N ALA A 81 -2.47 -11.44 9.77
CA ALA A 81 -2.25 -12.60 8.91
C ALA A 81 -2.91 -13.86 9.48
N SER A 82 -2.88 -14.07 10.81
CA SER A 82 -3.58 -15.19 11.45
C SER A 82 -5.11 -15.08 11.35
N GLU A 83 -5.64 -13.87 11.16
CA GLU A 83 -7.05 -13.61 10.89
C GLU A 83 -7.42 -13.86 9.41
N GLY A 84 -6.49 -14.37 8.58
CA GLY A 84 -6.71 -14.64 7.16
C GLY A 84 -6.75 -13.39 6.29
N LYS A 85 -6.23 -12.25 6.78
CA LYS A 85 -6.20 -11.00 6.03
C LYS A 85 -4.95 -10.93 5.15
N THR A 86 -5.12 -10.41 3.95
CA THR A 86 -4.01 -10.06 3.07
C THR A 86 -3.43 -8.72 3.51
N ILE A 87 -2.14 -8.68 3.86
CA ILE A 87 -1.48 -7.48 4.38
C ILE A 87 -0.61 -6.83 3.29
N VAL A 88 -0.81 -5.53 3.09
CA VAL A 88 -0.04 -4.69 2.17
C VAL A 88 0.57 -3.54 2.97
N TYR A 89 1.82 -3.23 2.67
CA TYR A 89 2.56 -2.14 3.30
C TYR A 89 2.76 -1.00 2.32
N VAL A 90 2.80 0.22 2.86
CA VAL A 90 3.19 1.41 2.14
C VAL A 90 4.47 1.94 2.76
N ALA A 91 5.52 2.05 1.97
CA ALA A 91 6.77 2.68 2.37
C ALA A 91 7.08 3.88 1.49
N LYS A 92 7.75 4.87 2.08
CA LYS A 92 8.35 5.99 1.39
C LYS A 92 9.83 6.02 1.75
N ASP A 93 10.71 5.99 0.75
CA ASP A 93 12.17 6.07 0.92
C ASP A 93 12.70 5.01 1.92
N GLY A 94 12.14 3.79 1.86
CA GLY A 94 12.51 2.68 2.75
C GLY A 94 11.88 2.73 4.15
N VAL A 95 11.06 3.73 4.46
CA VAL A 95 10.37 3.87 5.75
C VAL A 95 8.88 3.56 5.60
N ILE A 96 8.39 2.57 6.34
CA ILE A 96 6.97 2.19 6.31
C ILE A 96 6.13 3.32 6.91
N GLN A 97 5.21 3.84 6.09
CA GLN A 97 4.29 4.92 6.42
C GLN A 97 2.91 4.37 6.84
N ALA A 98 2.50 3.22 6.28
CA ALA A 98 1.20 2.61 6.57
C ALA A 98 1.18 1.11 6.27
N MET A 99 0.13 0.46 6.77
CA MET A 99 -0.20 -0.94 6.50
C MET A 99 -1.72 -1.05 6.29
N PHE A 100 -2.12 -1.73 5.22
CA PHE A 100 -3.49 -2.08 4.91
C PHE A 100 -3.71 -3.56 5.12
N ALA A 101 -4.81 -3.91 5.79
CA ALA A 101 -5.22 -5.29 5.99
C ALA A 101 -6.52 -5.53 5.21
N LEU A 102 -6.39 -6.19 4.07
CA LEU A 102 -7.51 -6.54 3.21
C LEU A 102 -8.15 -7.82 3.74
N LYS A 103 -9.47 -7.81 3.86
CA LYS A 103 -10.25 -9.02 4.12
C LYS A 103 -10.62 -9.62 2.77
N ASP A 104 -10.16 -10.84 2.49
CA ASP A 104 -10.69 -11.62 1.38
C ASP A 104 -12.14 -11.98 1.70
N THR A 105 -13.08 -11.17 1.21
CA THR A 105 -14.50 -11.51 1.19
C THR A 105 -14.76 -12.43 0.01
N CYS A 106 -14.82 -13.74 0.28
CA CYS A 106 -15.45 -14.69 -0.62
C CYS A 106 -16.98 -14.55 -0.60
#